data_AF-A0AAD7NEF2-F1
#
_entry.id   AF-A0AAD7NEF2-F1
#
_cell.length_a   1.000
_cell.length_b   1.000
_cell.length_c   1.000
_cell.angle_alpha   90.00
_cell.angle_beta   90.00
_cell.angle_gamma   90.00
#
_symmetry.space_group_name_H-M   'P 1'
#
loop_
_entity.id
_entity.type
_entity.pdbx_description
1 polymer ?
#
loop_
_entity_poly.entity_id
_entity_poly.type
_entity_poly.pdbx_seq_one_letter_code
_entity_poly.pdbx_strand_id
1 'polypeptide(L)'
;MSDVHPNDSASNVGTDDRNEQEKETDRKLAERLSTIIEEANQKTLPICKMIRKHIENMDARKEEDRDEAELVKNVKPLLEQAEKILNETNGAIRGADPDNRLSNKATRAQQDHKATPEEQRLAEALKVMVQEVGGTIDWARDKLDSFPKAKKDLGPLLDAMGQPLTQIVGGVALLLTGVLNLVGKLLSGLGLDSLFKGILAATGLSKIYKGLGLDKLVGGK
;
A
#
# COMPACT_ATOMS: atom_id res chain seq x y z
N MET A 1 56.75 -14.77 -21.24
CA MET A 1 55.41 -14.82 -21.84
C MET A 1 54.40 -14.76 -20.71
N SER A 2 53.58 -13.72 -20.74
CA SER A 2 52.55 -13.40 -19.76
C SER A 2 51.24 -14.05 -20.18
N ASP A 3 50.85 -15.13 -19.51
CA ASP A 3 49.54 -15.75 -19.70
C ASP A 3 48.53 -15.06 -18.79
N VAL A 4 47.72 -14.20 -19.41
CA VAL A 4 46.56 -13.55 -18.83
C VAL A 4 45.43 -14.58 -18.79
N HIS A 5 45.03 -15.01 -17.60
CA HIS A 5 43.77 -15.72 -17.40
C HIS A 5 42.60 -14.74 -17.59
N PRO A 6 41.61 -15.02 -18.47
CA PRO A 6 40.37 -14.26 -18.48
C PRO A 6 39.54 -14.67 -17.26
N ASN A 7 39.22 -13.68 -16.43
CA ASN A 7 38.27 -13.76 -15.35
C ASN A 7 36.85 -13.75 -15.96
N ASP A 8 36.27 -14.92 -16.20
CA ASP A 8 34.84 -15.07 -16.51
C ASP A 8 34.02 -14.73 -15.27
N SER A 9 33.76 -13.44 -15.11
CA SER A 9 32.73 -12.93 -14.21
C SER A 9 31.37 -13.23 -14.84
N ALA A 10 30.93 -14.48 -14.76
CA ALA A 10 29.59 -14.89 -15.12
C ALA A 10 28.59 -14.09 -14.26
N SER A 11 27.92 -13.14 -14.91
CA SER A 11 26.77 -12.44 -14.37
C SER A 11 25.73 -13.48 -13.92
N ASN A 12 25.50 -13.52 -12.61
CA ASN A 12 24.46 -14.34 -11.99
C ASN A 12 23.09 -13.74 -12.35
N VAL A 13 22.62 -14.00 -13.57
CA VAL A 13 21.26 -13.69 -14.01
C VAL A 13 20.36 -14.70 -13.30
N GLY A 14 19.68 -14.27 -12.23
CA GLY A 14 18.72 -15.11 -11.52
C GLY A 14 17.70 -15.69 -12.49
N THR A 15 17.70 -17.00 -12.67
CA THR A 15 16.69 -17.70 -13.45
C THR A 15 15.42 -17.81 -12.61
N ASP A 16 14.30 -17.34 -13.18
CA ASP A 16 12.97 -17.50 -12.60
C ASP A 16 12.54 -18.97 -12.75
N ASP A 17 12.71 -19.75 -11.68
CA ASP A 17 12.52 -21.21 -11.65
C ASP A 17 11.04 -21.63 -11.62
N ARG A 18 10.09 -20.68 -11.67
CA ARG A 18 8.66 -20.97 -11.77
C ARG A 18 8.34 -21.64 -13.11
N ASN A 19 7.45 -22.62 -13.07
CA ASN A 19 6.94 -23.24 -14.29
C ASN A 19 5.97 -22.29 -15.04
N GLU A 20 5.73 -22.54 -16.33
CA GLU A 20 4.85 -21.71 -17.18
C GLU A 20 3.42 -21.58 -16.61
N GLN A 21 2.90 -22.63 -15.96
CA GLN A 21 1.57 -22.62 -15.37
C GLN A 21 1.47 -21.69 -14.15
N GLU A 22 2.52 -21.62 -13.33
CA GLU A 22 2.62 -20.69 -12.21
C GLU A 22 2.75 -19.25 -12.70
N LYS A 23 3.57 -19.01 -13.73
CA LYS A 23 3.70 -17.68 -14.36
C LYS A 23 2.37 -17.17 -14.92
N GLU A 24 1.63 -18.02 -15.64
CA GLU A 24 0.32 -17.64 -16.19
C GLU A 24 -0.73 -17.42 -15.09
N THR A 25 -0.69 -18.21 -14.02
CA THR A 25 -1.57 -18.02 -12.85
C THR A 25 -1.30 -16.67 -12.17
N ASP A 26 -0.03 -16.36 -11.90
CA ASP A 26 0.37 -15.10 -11.27
C ASP A 26 0.03 -13.89 -12.17
N ARG A 27 0.20 -14.03 -13.50
CA ARG A 27 -0.18 -13.00 -14.49
C ARG A 27 -1.67 -12.68 -14.46
N LYS A 28 -2.53 -13.71 -14.53
CA LYS A 28 -4.00 -13.54 -14.44
C LYS A 28 -4.43 -12.97 -13.10
N LEU A 29 -3.77 -13.39 -12.02
CA LEU A 29 -4.02 -12.85 -10.69
C LEU A 29 -3.66 -11.37 -10.63
N ALA A 30 -2.48 -10.98 -11.12
CA ALA A 30 -2.04 -9.59 -11.17
C ALA A 30 -3.01 -8.71 -11.97
N GLU A 31 -3.46 -9.20 -13.13
CA GLU A 31 -4.46 -8.51 -13.96
C GLU A 31 -5.78 -8.32 -13.21
N ARG A 32 -6.31 -9.37 -12.59
CA ARG A 32 -7.57 -9.29 -11.81
C ARG A 32 -7.44 -8.32 -10.63
N LEU A 33 -6.34 -8.40 -9.88
CA LEU A 33 -6.10 -7.51 -8.74
C LEU A 33 -5.94 -6.06 -9.19
N SER A 34 -5.28 -5.80 -10.33
CA SER A 34 -5.11 -4.46 -10.86
C SER A 34 -6.46 -3.80 -11.14
N THR A 35 -7.38 -4.52 -11.79
CA THR A 35 -8.74 -4.03 -12.06
C THR A 35 -9.50 -3.71 -10.77
N ILE A 36 -9.45 -4.60 -9.77
CA ILE A 36 -10.12 -4.39 -8.48
C ILE A 36 -9.62 -3.08 -7.81
N ILE A 37 -8.31 -2.86 -7.82
CA ILE A 37 -7.69 -1.69 -7.16
C ILE A 37 -7.94 -0.41 -7.96
N GLU A 38 -7.91 -0.48 -9.30
CA GLU A 38 -8.24 0.65 -10.16
C GLU A 38 -9.70 1.10 -9.99
N GLU A 39 -10.65 0.17 -9.91
CA GLU A 39 -12.05 0.48 -9.62
C GLU A 39 -12.23 1.11 -8.23
N ALA A 40 -11.48 0.61 -7.23
CA ALA A 40 -11.47 1.21 -5.90
C ALA A 40 -10.89 2.64 -5.92
N ASN A 41 -9.82 2.87 -6.69
CA ASN A 41 -9.23 4.20 -6.88
C ASN A 41 -10.23 5.18 -7.50
N GLN A 42 -10.95 4.78 -8.56
CA GLN A 42 -11.96 5.61 -9.21
C GLN A 42 -13.03 6.12 -8.22
N LYS A 43 -13.37 5.31 -7.22
CA LYS A 43 -14.37 5.64 -6.20
C LYS A 43 -13.78 6.44 -5.03
N THR A 44 -12.59 6.10 -4.57
CA THR A 44 -11.99 6.68 -3.34
C THR A 44 -11.29 8.02 -3.57
N LEU A 45 -10.68 8.25 -4.74
CA LEU A 45 -9.95 9.49 -5.03
C LEU A 45 -10.83 10.75 -4.94
N PRO A 46 -12.04 10.78 -5.54
CA PRO A 46 -12.93 11.93 -5.38
C PRO A 46 -13.31 12.20 -3.93
N ILE A 47 -13.50 11.14 -3.13
CA ILE A 47 -13.83 11.26 -1.69
C ILE A 47 -12.65 11.86 -0.92
N CYS A 48 -11.42 11.40 -1.19
CA CYS A 48 -10.19 11.96 -0.60
C CYS A 48 -10.04 13.46 -0.90
N LYS A 49 -10.33 13.87 -2.14
CA LYS A 49 -10.33 15.29 -2.54
C LYS A 49 -11.38 16.10 -1.78
N MET A 50 -12.58 15.56 -1.58
CA MET A 50 -13.62 16.22 -0.78
C MET A 50 -13.23 16.36 0.69
N ILE A 51 -12.64 15.33 1.29
CA ILE A 51 -12.12 15.37 2.67
C ILE A 51 -11.09 16.50 2.81
N ARG A 52 -10.09 16.53 1.91
CA ARG A 52 -9.05 17.58 1.91
C ARG A 52 -9.67 18.96 1.81
N LYS A 53 -10.58 19.16 0.86
CA LYS A 53 -11.26 20.45 0.65
C LYS A 53 -12.00 20.93 1.91
N HIS A 54 -12.71 20.04 2.61
CA HIS A 54 -13.42 20.44 3.83
C HIS A 54 -12.47 20.85 4.95
N ILE A 55 -11.35 20.12 5.12
CA ILE A 55 -10.33 20.44 6.13
C ILE A 55 -9.59 21.73 5.78
N GLU A 56 -9.16 21.91 4.53
CA GLU A 56 -8.50 23.13 4.03
C GLU A 56 -9.39 24.36 4.19
N ASN A 57 -10.68 24.24 3.83
CA ASN A 57 -11.64 25.32 4.00
C ASN A 57 -11.85 25.69 5.46
N MET A 58 -11.74 24.74 6.39
CA MET A 58 -11.82 25.02 7.82
C MET A 58 -10.54 25.70 8.32
N ASP A 59 -9.36 25.21 7.90
CA ASP A 59 -8.05 25.75 8.26
C ASP A 59 -7.85 27.19 7.76
N ALA A 60 -8.39 27.53 6.59
CA ALA A 60 -8.32 28.87 6.03
C ALA A 60 -9.21 29.92 6.76
N ARG A 61 -10.14 29.50 7.63
CA ARG A 61 -10.98 30.43 8.42
C ARG A 61 -10.19 31.03 9.57
N LYS A 62 -10.57 32.24 9.97
CA LYS A 62 -10.11 32.86 11.22
C LYS A 62 -10.48 31.97 12.40
N GLU A 63 -9.67 32.00 13.46
CA GLU A 63 -9.81 31.07 14.58
C GLU A 63 -11.19 31.13 15.24
N GLU A 64 -11.72 32.34 15.40
CA GLU A 64 -13.06 32.62 15.95
C GLU A 64 -14.22 32.10 15.07
N ASP A 65 -13.99 31.88 13.78
CA ASP A 65 -14.98 31.44 12.79
C ASP A 65 -14.90 29.94 12.49
N ARG A 66 -13.98 29.21 13.14
CA ARG A 66 -13.79 27.77 12.95
C ARG A 66 -14.88 26.98 13.68
N ASP A 67 -15.72 26.30 12.92
CA ASP A 67 -16.76 25.40 13.45
C ASP A 67 -16.34 23.93 13.29
N GLU A 68 -15.75 23.38 14.35
CA GLU A 68 -15.34 21.97 14.37
C GLU A 68 -16.52 21.00 14.21
N ALA A 69 -17.72 21.35 14.67
CA ALA A 69 -18.90 20.50 14.52
C ALA A 69 -19.37 20.45 13.06
N GLU A 70 -19.29 21.57 12.34
CA GLU A 70 -19.51 21.63 10.89
C GLU A 70 -18.48 20.77 10.15
N LEU A 71 -17.20 20.83 10.54
CA LEU A 71 -16.15 20.01 9.95
C LEU A 71 -16.47 18.52 10.11
N VAL A 72 -16.81 18.09 11.34
CA VAL A 72 -17.18 16.69 11.62
C VAL A 72 -18.38 16.26 10.78
N LYS A 73 -19.43 17.07 10.73
CA LYS A 73 -20.64 16.79 9.96
C LYS A 73 -20.35 16.55 8.47
N ASN A 74 -19.41 17.31 7.90
CA ASN A 74 -19.07 17.21 6.48
C ASN A 74 -18.08 16.08 6.18
N VAL A 75 -17.08 15.85 7.04
CA VAL A 75 -15.99 14.91 6.78
C VAL A 75 -16.33 13.48 7.19
N LYS A 76 -17.05 13.28 8.30
CA LYS A 76 -17.42 11.96 8.81
C LYS A 76 -18.07 11.04 7.76
N PRO A 77 -19.14 11.44 7.04
CA PRO A 77 -19.77 10.56 6.06
C PRO A 77 -18.83 10.19 4.90
N LEU A 78 -17.86 11.05 4.56
CA LEU A 78 -16.87 10.77 3.52
C LEU A 78 -15.87 9.71 3.99
N LEU A 79 -15.41 9.79 5.24
CA LEU A 79 -14.52 8.78 5.82
C LEU A 79 -15.21 7.41 5.91
N GLU A 80 -16.47 7.37 6.38
CA GLU A 80 -17.25 6.13 6.45
C GLU A 80 -17.46 5.51 5.06
N GLN A 81 -17.72 6.35 4.04
CA GLN A 81 -17.85 5.89 2.66
C GLN A 81 -16.53 5.33 2.10
N ALA A 82 -15.42 6.02 2.33
CA ALA A 82 -14.11 5.56 1.88
C ALA A 82 -13.70 4.26 2.60
N GLU A 83 -13.92 4.16 3.91
CA GLU A 83 -13.68 2.95 4.70
C GLU A 83 -14.47 1.75 4.15
N LYS A 84 -15.76 1.95 3.84
CA LYS A 84 -16.60 0.91 3.23
C LYS A 84 -16.02 0.40 1.91
N ILE A 85 -15.58 1.30 1.03
CA ILE A 85 -14.97 0.91 -0.25
C ILE A 85 -13.68 0.12 -0.02
N LEU A 86 -12.81 0.55 0.92
CA LEU A 86 -11.58 -0.16 1.23
C LEU A 86 -11.86 -1.56 1.81
N ASN A 87 -12.87 -1.70 2.66
CA ASN A 87 -13.27 -3.01 3.21
C ASN A 87 -13.81 -3.95 2.12
N GLU A 88 -14.65 -3.45 1.21
CA GLU A 88 -15.14 -4.20 0.05
C GLU A 88 -14.00 -4.63 -0.88
N THR A 89 -13.06 -3.71 -1.13
CA THR A 89 -11.86 -3.97 -1.96
C THR A 89 -10.99 -5.05 -1.34
N ASN A 90 -10.74 -4.97 -0.04
CA ASN A 90 -10.01 -5.98 0.72
C ASN A 90 -10.70 -7.36 0.67
N GLY A 91 -12.03 -7.39 0.77
CA GLY A 91 -12.82 -8.60 0.57
C GLY A 91 -12.68 -9.19 -0.84
N ALA A 92 -12.72 -8.35 -1.87
CA ALA A 92 -12.56 -8.76 -3.26
C ALA A 92 -11.17 -9.32 -3.56
N ILE A 93 -10.11 -8.73 -2.99
CA ILE A 93 -8.73 -9.23 -3.07
C ILE A 93 -8.63 -10.61 -2.43
N ARG A 94 -9.19 -10.79 -1.23
CA ARG A 94 -9.25 -12.11 -0.57
C ARG A 94 -10.00 -13.15 -1.39
N GLY A 95 -11.12 -12.76 -2.03
CA GLY A 95 -11.88 -13.64 -2.92
C GLY A 95 -11.22 -13.89 -4.28
N ALA A 96 -10.18 -13.13 -4.64
CA ALA A 96 -9.40 -13.33 -5.84
C ALA A 96 -8.22 -14.30 -5.63
N ASP A 97 -7.88 -14.62 -4.38
CA ASP A 97 -6.81 -15.54 -4.00
C ASP A 97 -7.16 -17.00 -4.38
N PRO A 98 -6.54 -17.58 -5.41
CA PRO A 98 -6.94 -18.88 -5.95
C PRO A 98 -6.61 -20.06 -5.02
N ASP A 99 -5.64 -19.89 -4.11
CA ASP A 99 -5.01 -20.99 -3.37
C ASP A 99 -5.07 -20.78 -1.84
N ASN A 100 -5.84 -19.80 -1.36
CA ASN A 100 -5.74 -19.30 0.01
C ASN A 100 -4.28 -18.97 0.39
N ARG A 101 -3.46 -18.45 -0.53
CA ARG A 101 -2.08 -17.98 -0.27
C ARG A 101 -2.01 -16.92 0.84
N LEU A 102 -3.09 -16.18 1.07
CA LEU A 102 -3.20 -15.25 2.20
C LEU A 102 -3.33 -15.97 3.55
N SER A 103 -3.90 -17.17 3.57
CA SER A 103 -4.07 -18.00 4.77
C SER A 103 -2.91 -18.98 4.96
N ASN A 104 -2.38 -19.49 3.85
CA ASN A 104 -1.21 -20.33 3.79
C ASN A 104 0.01 -19.43 3.84
N LYS A 105 0.67 -19.32 5.00
CA LYS A 105 1.97 -18.63 5.22
C LYS A 105 3.13 -19.22 4.37
N ALA A 106 2.85 -19.74 3.19
CA ALA A 106 3.76 -20.39 2.28
C ALA A 106 4.74 -19.34 1.78
N THR A 107 5.88 -19.34 2.44
CA THR A 107 7.09 -18.61 2.09
C THR A 107 7.60 -19.20 0.77
N ARG A 108 6.97 -18.83 -0.36
CA ARG A 108 7.60 -19.09 -1.66
C ARG A 108 8.84 -18.21 -1.70
N ALA A 109 9.99 -18.88 -1.81
CA ALA A 109 11.30 -18.25 -1.77
C ALA A 109 11.33 -17.04 -2.71
N GLN A 110 11.79 -15.91 -2.19
CA GLN A 110 12.07 -14.75 -3.00
C GLN A 110 13.22 -15.09 -3.94
N GLN A 111 12.90 -15.21 -5.21
CA GLN A 111 13.89 -15.07 -6.26
C GLN A 111 13.84 -13.63 -6.76
N ASP A 112 15.00 -13.08 -7.13
CA ASP A 112 15.09 -11.78 -7.81
C ASP A 112 14.33 -11.86 -9.13
N HIS A 113 13.03 -11.56 -9.09
CA HIS A 113 12.16 -11.53 -10.26
C HIS A 113 12.01 -10.10 -10.76
N LYS A 114 12.29 -9.90 -12.04
CA LYS A 114 11.92 -8.66 -12.74
C LYS A 114 10.41 -8.68 -12.97
N ALA A 115 9.69 -7.80 -12.27
CA ALA A 115 8.23 -7.72 -12.31
C ALA A 115 7.67 -7.72 -13.74
N THR A 116 6.63 -8.52 -13.99
CA THR A 116 5.93 -8.58 -15.28
C THR A 116 5.19 -7.27 -15.58
N PRO A 117 4.78 -6.99 -16.82
CA PRO A 117 3.95 -5.82 -17.14
C PRO A 117 2.66 -5.73 -16.30
N GLU A 118 2.03 -6.87 -16.01
CA GLU A 118 0.82 -6.96 -15.19
C GLU A 118 1.11 -6.66 -13.72
N GLU A 119 2.21 -7.16 -13.16
CA GLU A 119 2.66 -6.81 -11.81
C GLU A 119 3.05 -5.34 -11.70
N GLN A 120 3.65 -4.75 -12.75
CA GLN A 120 3.95 -3.32 -12.80
C GLN A 120 2.69 -2.47 -12.81
N ARG A 121 1.68 -2.83 -13.61
CA ARG A 121 0.37 -2.17 -13.61
C ARG A 121 -0.29 -2.25 -12.23
N LEU A 122 -0.27 -3.43 -11.62
CA LEU A 122 -0.79 -3.63 -10.27
C LEU A 122 -0.04 -2.77 -9.23
N ALA A 123 1.29 -2.69 -9.32
CA ALA A 123 2.08 -1.83 -8.44
C ALA A 123 1.74 -0.33 -8.63
N GLU A 124 1.51 0.13 -9.86
CA GLU A 124 1.09 1.52 -10.11
C GLU A 124 -0.32 1.79 -9.57
N ALA A 125 -1.26 0.84 -9.73
CA ALA A 125 -2.60 0.96 -9.15
C ALA A 125 -2.54 1.05 -7.61
N LEU A 126 -1.70 0.22 -6.97
CA LEU A 126 -1.45 0.26 -5.52
C LEU A 126 -0.80 1.57 -5.08
N LYS A 127 0.18 2.06 -5.85
CA LYS A 127 0.84 3.33 -5.58
C LYS A 127 -0.17 4.47 -5.54
N VAL A 128 -1.06 4.57 -6.53
CA VAL A 128 -2.11 5.59 -6.56
C VAL A 128 -2.99 5.49 -5.32
N MET A 129 -3.43 4.29 -4.95
CA MET A 129 -4.25 4.09 -3.74
C MET A 129 -3.51 4.56 -2.48
N VAL A 130 -2.25 4.16 -2.33
CA VAL A 130 -1.41 4.49 -1.18
C VAL A 130 -1.13 5.99 -1.09
N GLN A 131 -0.78 6.63 -2.21
CA GLN A 131 -0.52 8.06 -2.28
C GLN A 131 -1.77 8.87 -1.93
N GLU A 132 -2.90 8.53 -2.56
CA GLU A 132 -4.12 9.31 -2.43
C GLU A 132 -4.84 9.04 -1.12
N VAL A 133 -5.07 7.77 -0.78
CA VAL A 133 -5.78 7.39 0.46
C VAL A 133 -4.86 7.51 1.67
N GLY A 134 -3.70 6.84 1.64
CA GLY A 134 -2.74 6.87 2.75
C GLY A 134 -2.23 8.29 3.00
N GLY A 135 -1.83 8.99 1.94
CA GLY A 135 -1.42 10.39 2.05
C GLY A 135 -2.54 11.34 2.49
N THR A 136 -3.82 11.01 2.27
CA THR A 136 -4.93 11.81 2.83
C THR A 136 -5.13 11.52 4.31
N ILE A 137 -4.99 10.26 4.73
CA ILE A 137 -5.10 9.86 6.15
C ILE A 137 -4.05 10.59 6.98
N ASP A 138 -2.78 10.51 6.59
CA ASP A 138 -1.68 11.10 7.37
C ASP A 138 -1.78 12.64 7.38
N TRP A 139 -2.00 13.26 6.21
CA TRP A 139 -2.21 14.70 6.13
C TRP A 139 -3.41 15.19 6.94
N ALA A 140 -4.53 14.45 6.94
CA ALA A 140 -5.72 14.83 7.69
C ALA A 140 -5.47 14.71 9.21
N ARG A 141 -4.75 13.70 9.67
CA ARG A 141 -4.36 13.57 11.09
C ARG A 141 -3.55 14.79 11.53
N ASP A 142 -2.54 15.16 10.77
CA ASP A 142 -1.68 16.31 11.09
C ASP A 142 -2.48 17.62 11.13
N LYS A 143 -3.39 17.82 10.17
CA LYS A 143 -4.26 19.02 10.17
C LYS A 143 -5.23 19.05 11.33
N LEU A 144 -5.77 17.89 11.73
CA LEU A 144 -6.71 17.78 12.85
C LEU A 144 -6.07 18.07 14.21
N ASP A 145 -4.74 18.12 14.33
CA ASP A 145 -4.08 18.58 15.56
C ASP A 145 -4.47 20.01 15.95
N SER A 146 -4.86 20.84 14.99
CA SER A 146 -5.38 22.19 15.22
C SER A 146 -6.89 22.25 15.54
N PHE A 147 -7.57 21.10 15.55
CA PHE A 147 -9.02 20.97 15.74
C PHE A 147 -9.32 19.84 16.76
N PRO A 148 -9.13 20.07 18.06
CA PRO A 148 -9.15 19.00 19.07
C PRO A 148 -10.50 18.28 19.20
N LYS A 149 -11.63 18.96 18.99
CA LYS A 149 -12.96 18.34 19.01
C LYS A 149 -13.18 17.51 17.75
N ALA A 150 -12.85 18.06 16.57
CA ALA A 150 -12.97 17.34 15.32
C ALA A 150 -12.04 16.13 15.28
N LYS A 151 -10.81 16.25 15.79
CA LYS A 151 -9.84 15.15 15.92
C LYS A 151 -10.40 14.00 16.75
N LYS A 152 -11.10 14.30 17.85
CA LYS A 152 -11.71 13.27 18.70
C LYS A 152 -12.73 12.42 17.94
N ASP A 153 -13.49 13.03 17.04
CA ASP A 153 -14.57 12.35 16.31
C ASP A 153 -14.11 11.74 14.96
N LEU A 154 -13.16 12.40 14.27
CA LEU A 154 -12.67 12.00 12.94
C LEU A 154 -11.40 11.13 13.01
N GLY A 155 -10.57 11.30 14.02
CA GLY A 155 -9.33 10.53 14.22
C GLY A 155 -9.57 9.01 14.20
N PRO A 156 -10.53 8.48 14.98
CA PRO A 156 -10.85 7.05 14.95
C PRO A 156 -11.29 6.54 13.58
N LEU A 157 -11.95 7.37 12.76
CA LEU A 157 -12.37 6.99 11.41
C LEU A 157 -11.19 6.97 10.43
N LEU A 158 -10.25 7.92 10.56
CA LEU A 158 -8.98 7.90 9.83
C LEU A 158 -8.17 6.64 10.17
N ASP A 159 -8.15 6.24 11.44
CA ASP A 159 -7.53 4.98 11.89
C ASP A 159 -8.23 3.75 11.29
N ALA A 160 -9.57 3.76 11.28
CA ALA A 160 -10.39 2.68 10.70
C ALA A 160 -10.16 2.51 9.20
N MET A 161 -9.89 3.59 8.45
CA MET A 161 -9.48 3.51 7.03
C MET A 161 -8.07 2.96 6.84
N GLY A 162 -7.15 3.25 7.77
CA GLY A 162 -5.75 2.81 7.69
C GLY A 162 -5.60 1.29 7.76
N GLN A 163 -6.47 0.60 8.51
CA GLN A 163 -6.44 -0.85 8.65
C GLN A 163 -6.70 -1.60 7.31
N PRO A 164 -7.83 -1.41 6.60
CA PRO A 164 -8.07 -2.09 5.34
C PRO A 164 -7.08 -1.66 4.25
N LEU A 165 -6.59 -0.41 4.24
CA LEU A 165 -5.52 0.01 3.35
C LEU A 165 -4.24 -0.84 3.57
N THR A 166 -3.83 -1.00 4.82
CA THR A 166 -2.69 -1.85 5.20
C THR A 166 -2.90 -3.31 4.76
N GLN A 167 -4.11 -3.83 4.93
CA GLN A 167 -4.45 -5.22 4.56
C GLN A 167 -4.48 -5.42 3.04
N ILE A 168 -4.96 -4.45 2.27
CA ILE A 168 -4.92 -4.47 0.80
C ILE A 168 -3.48 -4.55 0.32
N VAL A 169 -2.63 -3.61 0.75
CA VAL A 169 -1.25 -3.53 0.30
C VAL A 169 -0.46 -4.76 0.74
N GLY A 170 -0.57 -5.15 2.00
CA GLY A 170 0.09 -6.33 2.53
C GLY A 170 -0.40 -7.63 1.88
N GLY A 171 -1.70 -7.77 1.64
CA GLY A 171 -2.28 -8.92 0.99
C GLY A 171 -1.76 -9.08 -0.44
N VAL A 172 -1.77 -8.01 -1.24
CA VAL A 172 -1.26 -8.06 -2.61
C VAL A 172 0.24 -8.36 -2.62
N ALA A 173 1.01 -7.74 -1.73
CA ALA A 173 2.45 -7.96 -1.64
C ALA A 173 2.81 -9.42 -1.24
N LEU A 174 1.94 -10.09 -0.47
CA LEU A 174 2.10 -11.52 -0.15
C LEU A 174 1.69 -12.44 -1.32
N LEU A 175 0.71 -12.02 -2.13
CA LEU A 175 0.24 -12.80 -3.26
C LEU A 175 1.24 -12.80 -4.43
N LEU A 176 1.96 -11.69 -4.63
CA LEU A 176 2.84 -11.47 -5.79
C LEU A 176 4.19 -10.87 -5.37
N THR A 177 5.24 -11.68 -5.42
CA THR A 177 6.60 -11.30 -5.02
C THR A 177 7.16 -10.13 -5.83
N GLY A 178 6.85 -10.04 -7.13
CA GLY A 178 7.29 -8.93 -7.98
C GLY A 178 6.73 -7.58 -7.53
N VAL A 179 5.53 -7.57 -6.95
CA VAL A 179 4.86 -6.36 -6.43
C VAL A 179 5.44 -5.93 -5.10
N LEU A 180 5.85 -6.85 -4.22
CA LEU A 180 6.41 -6.53 -2.90
C LEU A 180 7.63 -5.60 -3.00
N ASN A 181 8.56 -5.88 -3.92
CA ASN A 181 9.76 -5.05 -4.12
C ASN A 181 9.41 -3.64 -4.62
N LEU A 182 8.42 -3.53 -5.50
CA LEU A 182 7.94 -2.24 -5.99
C LEU A 182 7.27 -1.46 -4.86
N VAL A 183 6.33 -2.08 -4.15
CA VAL A 183 5.62 -1.48 -3.01
C VAL A 183 6.58 -1.04 -1.90
N GLY A 184 7.61 -1.83 -1.59
CA GLY A 184 8.64 -1.44 -0.62
C GLY A 184 9.34 -0.14 -1.01
N LYS A 185 9.80 -0.04 -2.26
CA LYS A 185 10.43 1.19 -2.79
C LYS A 185 9.46 2.37 -2.81
N LEU A 186 8.19 2.13 -3.15
CA LEU A 186 7.15 3.16 -3.18
C LEU A 186 6.90 3.74 -1.79
N LEU A 187 6.68 2.90 -0.79
CA LEU A 187 6.39 3.35 0.58
C LEU A 187 7.54 4.15 1.18
N SER A 188 8.78 3.69 0.99
CA SER A 188 9.97 4.44 1.42
C SER A 188 10.13 5.76 0.68
N GLY A 189 9.85 5.81 -0.63
CA GLY A 189 9.95 7.04 -1.42
C GLY A 189 8.89 8.10 -1.08
N LEU A 190 7.78 7.72 -0.44
CA LEU A 190 6.66 8.60 -0.10
C LEU A 190 6.65 9.05 1.37
N GLY A 191 7.54 8.52 2.20
CA GLY A 191 7.55 8.82 3.64
C GLY A 191 6.38 8.21 4.43
N LEU A 192 5.70 7.19 3.89
CA LEU A 192 4.55 6.52 4.52
C LEU A 192 5.01 5.43 5.50
N ASP A 193 5.87 5.80 6.44
CA ASP A 193 6.51 4.88 7.39
C ASP A 193 5.50 4.18 8.31
N SER A 194 4.40 4.86 8.64
CA SER A 194 3.31 4.33 9.48
C SER A 194 2.62 3.15 8.79
N LEU A 195 2.26 3.32 7.51
CA LEU A 195 1.67 2.30 6.67
C LEU A 195 2.64 1.14 6.41
N PHE A 196 3.91 1.46 6.12
CA PHE A 196 4.94 0.44 5.94
C PHE A 196 5.14 -0.43 7.19
N LYS A 197 5.26 0.19 8.38
CA LYS A 197 5.32 -0.52 9.67
C LYS A 197 4.05 -1.33 9.92
N GLY A 198 2.89 -0.78 9.59
CA GLY A 198 1.60 -1.47 9.66
C GLY A 198 1.57 -2.74 8.82
N ILE A 199 2.07 -2.68 7.58
CA ILE A 199 2.16 -3.83 6.69
C ILE A 199 3.09 -4.88 7.28
N LEU A 200 4.30 -4.49 7.71
CA LEU A 200 5.27 -5.42 8.32
C LEU A 200 4.72 -6.11 9.57
N ALA A 201 3.93 -5.41 10.37
CA ALA A 201 3.27 -5.96 11.55
C ALA A 201 2.12 -6.90 11.17
N ALA A 202 1.22 -6.48 10.28
CA ALA A 202 0.02 -7.23 9.90
C ALA A 202 0.34 -8.53 9.15
N THR A 203 1.41 -8.54 8.37
CA THR A 203 1.82 -9.69 7.55
C THR A 203 2.84 -10.59 8.24
N GLY A 204 3.43 -10.16 9.36
CA GLY A 204 4.57 -10.85 9.97
C GLY A 204 5.84 -10.83 9.11
N LEU A 205 5.88 -10.02 8.05
CA LEU A 205 7.01 -9.88 7.12
C LEU A 205 8.28 -9.33 7.79
N SER A 206 8.22 -8.85 9.03
CA SER A 206 9.39 -8.39 9.80
C SER A 206 10.53 -9.42 9.87
N LYS A 207 10.22 -10.73 9.84
CA LYS A 207 11.23 -11.81 9.78
C LYS A 207 11.83 -12.00 8.39
N ILE A 208 11.03 -11.80 7.33
CA ILE A 208 11.46 -11.89 5.94
C ILE A 208 12.31 -10.67 5.56
N TYR A 209 11.88 -9.47 5.95
CA TYR A 209 12.60 -8.22 5.69
C TYR A 209 13.99 -8.17 6.36
N LYS A 210 14.12 -8.73 7.58
CA LYS A 210 15.42 -8.92 8.25
C LYS A 210 16.30 -9.98 7.56
N GLY A 211 15.69 -11.01 6.96
CA GLY A 211 16.42 -12.02 6.19
C GLY A 211 16.97 -11.52 4.86
N LEU A 212 16.43 -10.42 4.32
CA LEU A 212 16.80 -9.82 3.04
C LEU A 212 17.82 -8.67 3.15
N GLY A 213 18.27 -8.33 4.35
CA GLY A 213 19.24 -7.25 4.56
C GLY A 213 18.71 -5.83 4.24
N LEU A 214 17.39 -5.68 4.07
CA LEU A 214 16.73 -4.39 3.81
C LEU A 214 16.63 -3.52 5.06
N ASP A 215 16.93 -4.06 6.24
CA ASP A 215 17.13 -3.32 7.48
C ASP A 215 18.30 -2.32 7.36
N LYS A 216 19.30 -2.62 6.52
CA LYS A 216 20.42 -1.71 6.21
C LYS A 216 20.05 -0.59 5.24
N LEU A 217 18.96 -0.73 4.47
CA LEU A 217 18.48 0.28 3.52
C LEU A 217 17.52 1.29 4.14
N VAL A 218 16.78 0.89 5.17
CA VAL A 218 15.85 1.77 5.92
C VAL A 218 16.50 2.35 7.19
N GLY A 219 17.60 1.75 7.66
CA GLY A 219 18.41 2.24 8.77
C GLY A 219 19.74 2.85 8.31
N GLY A 220 19.67 3.94 7.55
CA GLY A 220 20.83 4.83 7.35
C GLY A 220 21.02 5.69 8.60
N LYS A 221 22.22 5.65 9.20
CA LYS A 221 22.70 6.73 10.06
C LYS A 221 22.78 8.05 9.29
#